data_AF-I7CRB8-F1
#
_entry.id   AF-I7CRB8-F1
#
_cell.length_a   1.000
_cell.length_b   1.000
_cell.length_c   1.000
_cell.angle_alpha   90.00
_cell.angle_beta   90.00
_cell.angle_gamma   90.00
#
_symmetry.space_group_name_H-M   'P 1'
#
loop_
_entity.id
_entity.type
_entity.pdbx_description
1 polymer ?
#
loop_
_entity_poly.entity_id
_entity_poly.type
_entity_poly.pdbx_seq_one_letter_code
_entity_poly.pdbx_strand_id
1 'polypeptide(L)' 'MQTNLTVDIVSLRRGLLVGFMAGLGVAFNYGTTITTAADGALFVAIAVAIGYPVLTLCSLCISQF' A
#
# COMPACT_ATOMS: atom_id res chain seq x y z
N MET A 1 -7.05 -29.66 -10.52
CA MET A 1 -6.21 -28.44 -10.62
C MET A 1 -5.90 -28.00 -9.21
N GLN A 2 -4.65 -28.18 -8.78
CA GLN A 2 -4.20 -27.71 -7.48
C GLN A 2 -3.96 -26.21 -7.61
N THR A 3 -4.88 -25.40 -7.09
CA THR A 3 -4.73 -23.95 -6.99
C THR A 3 -3.55 -23.68 -6.05
N ASN A 4 -2.35 -23.56 -6.62
CA ASN A 4 -1.19 -23.02 -5.92
C ASN A 4 -1.49 -21.54 -5.62
N LEU A 5 -2.23 -21.30 -4.54
CA LEU A 5 -2.45 -19.98 -3.94
C LEU A 5 -1.18 -19.52 -3.21
N THR A 6 -0.01 -19.70 -3.81
CA THR A 6 1.24 -19.08 -3.38
C THR A 6 1.23 -17.61 -3.81
N VAL A 7 0.24 -16.87 -3.33
CA VAL A 7 0.34 -15.42 -3.30
C VAL A 7 1.19 -15.12 -2.08
N ASP A 8 2.42 -14.67 -2.30
CA ASP A 8 3.26 -14.17 -1.22
C ASP A 8 2.46 -13.10 -0.46
N ILE A 9 2.05 -13.45 0.76
CA ILE A 9 1.36 -12.56 1.69
C ILE A 9 2.28 -11.39 1.99
N VAL A 10 3.59 -11.64 2.04
CA VAL A 10 4.64 -10.65 2.18
C VAL A 10 5.37 -10.45 0.85
N SER A 11 4.77 -9.66 -0.05
CA SER A 11 5.41 -9.20 -1.29
C SER A 11 6.16 -7.88 -1.09
N LEU A 12 7.47 -7.90 -1.33
CA LEU A 12 8.33 -6.73 -1.31
C LEU A 12 7.92 -5.69 -2.37
N ARG A 13 7.47 -6.16 -3.55
CA ARG A 13 7.01 -5.28 -4.63
C ARG A 13 5.76 -4.49 -4.25
N ARG A 14 4.80 -5.13 -3.57
CA ARG A 14 3.60 -4.43 -3.05
C ARG A 14 3.97 -3.45 -1.96
N GLY A 15 4.87 -3.82 -1.06
CA GLY A 15 5.38 -2.93 -0.01
C GLY A 15 6.04 -1.67 -0.59
N LEU A 16 6.92 -1.84 -1.59
CA LEU A 16 7.54 -0.72 -2.30
C LEU A 16 6.52 0.15 -3.03
N LEU A 17 5.52 -0.44 -3.70
CA LEU A 17 4.49 0.32 -4.40
C LEU A 17 3.66 1.17 -3.43
N VAL A 18 3.24 0.59 -2.30
CA VAL A 18 2.47 1.30 -1.28
C VAL A 18 3.33 2.39 -0.63
N GLY A 19 4.59 2.10 -0.32
CA GLY A 19 5.53 3.10 0.19
C GLY A 19 5.74 4.26 -0.77
N PHE A 20 5.90 3.98 -2.07
CA PHE A 20 6.03 5.01 -3.10
C PHE A 20 4.78 5.87 -3.22
N MET A 21 3.59 5.26 -3.26
CA MET A 21 2.31 5.97 -3.31
C MET A 21 2.06 6.80 -2.05
N ALA A 22 2.39 6.26 -0.87
CA ALA A 22 2.32 6.99 0.39
C ALA A 22 3.27 8.19 0.38
N GLY A 23 4.51 8.01 -0.09
CA GLY A 23 5.50 9.09 -0.22
C GLY A 23 5.03 10.20 -1.16
N LEU A 24 4.47 9.85 -2.33
CA LEU A 24 3.85 10.82 -3.25
C LEU A 24 2.67 11.53 -2.59
N GLY A 25 1.80 10.79 -1.89
CA GLY A 25 0.66 11.36 -1.16
C GLY A 25 1.11 12.38 -0.11
N VAL A 26 2.16 12.07 0.65
CA VAL A 26 2.76 13.01 1.61
C VAL A 26 3.30 14.24 0.90
N ALA A 27 4.11 14.06 -0.15
CA ALA A 27 4.73 15.16 -0.87
C ALA A 27 3.71 16.13 -1.48
N PHE A 28 2.62 15.60 -2.06
CA PHE A 28 1.57 16.43 -2.69
C PHE A 28 0.61 17.09 -1.69
N ASN A 29 0.49 16.57 -0.47
CA ASN A 29 -0.38 17.12 0.57
C ASN A 29 0.39 17.91 1.64
N TYR A 30 1.70 18.10 1.47
CA TYR A 30 2.51 18.89 2.37
C TYR A 30 2.14 20.37 2.29
N GLY A 31 1.85 20.98 3.44
CA GLY A 31 1.38 22.37 3.52
C GLY A 31 -0.13 22.55 3.38
N THR A 32 -0.89 21.49 3.12
CA THR A 32 -2.37 21.50 3.14
C THR A 32 -2.88 20.59 4.27
N THR A 33 -3.07 19.32 3.98
CA THR A 33 -3.57 18.31 4.92
C THR A 33 -2.46 17.78 5.82
N ILE A 34 -1.21 17.78 5.35
CA ILE A 34 -0.03 17.38 6.13
C ILE A 34 0.77 18.63 6.46
N THR A 35 0.69 19.07 7.71
CA THR A 35 1.41 20.27 8.18
C THR A 35 2.54 19.92 9.13
N THR A 36 2.45 18.76 9.78
CA THR A 36 3.44 18.28 10.73
C THR A 36 4.00 16.91 10.33
N ALA A 37 5.15 16.55 10.91
CA ALA A 37 5.71 15.21 10.76
C ALA A 37 4.78 14.11 11.30
N ALA A 38 3.97 14.43 12.33
CA ALA A 38 2.98 13.51 12.89
C ALA A 38 1.85 13.23 11.88
N ASP A 39 1.35 14.25 11.18
CA ASP A 39 0.34 14.08 10.13
C ASP A 39 0.86 13.21 9.00
N GLY A 40 2.11 13.43 8.59
CA GLY A 40 2.78 12.62 7.56
C GLY A 40 2.95 11.17 8.00
N ALA A 41 3.38 10.92 9.23
CA ALA A 41 3.53 9.58 9.77
C ALA A 41 2.18 8.85 9.87
N LEU A 42 1.13 9.53 10.32
CA LEU A 42 -0.22 8.99 10.38
C LEU A 42 -0.73 8.64 8.97
N PHE A 43 -0.52 9.52 8.00
CA PHE A 43 -0.89 9.29 6.61
C PHE A 43 -0.20 8.04 6.04
N VAL A 44 1.11 7.91 6.25
CA VAL A 44 1.87 6.74 5.79
C VAL A 44 1.38 5.47 6.47
N ALA A 45 1.12 5.50 7.78
CA ALA A 45 0.60 4.35 8.51
C ALA A 45 -0.76 3.87 7.95
N ILE A 46 -1.68 4.81 7.68
CA ILE A 46 -2.98 4.51 7.07
C ILE A 46 -2.79 3.97 5.65
N ALA A 47 -1.96 4.61 4.84
CA ALA A 47 -1.69 4.18 3.47
C ALA A 47 -1.10 2.77 3.41
N VAL A 48 -0.21 2.41 4.34
CA VAL A 48 0.34 1.05 4.46
C VAL A 48 -0.72 0.07 4.93
N ALA A 49 -1.46 0.40 5.99
CA ALA A 49 -2.48 -0.46 6.58
C ALA A 49 -3.61 -0.80 5.60
N ILE A 50 -3.96 0.11 4.69
CA ILE A 50 -5.04 -0.08 3.71
C ILE A 50 -4.50 -0.51 2.34
N GLY A 51 -3.47 0.15 1.84
CA GLY A 51 -2.95 -0.06 0.49
C GLY A 51 -2.38 -1.47 0.31
N TYR A 52 -1.75 -2.03 1.34
CA TYR A 52 -1.16 -3.35 1.27
C TYR A 52 -2.20 -4.48 1.17
N PRO A 53 -3.27 -4.50 2.00
CA PRO A 53 -4.41 -5.40 1.80
C PRO A 53 -5.09 -5.22 0.46
N VAL A 54 -5.33 -3.98 0.01
CA VAL A 54 -5.99 -3.71 -1.28
C VAL A 54 -5.20 -4.32 -2.44
N LEU A 55 -3.88 -4.08 -2.51
CA LEU A 55 -3.05 -4.68 -3.55
C LEU A 55 -2.97 -6.20 -3.45
N THR A 56 -3.03 -6.74 -2.25
CA THR A 56 -3.05 -8.20 -2.03
C THR A 56 -4.34 -8.81 -2.53
N LEU A 57 -5.49 -8.20 -2.23
CA LEU A 57 -6.79 -8.60 -2.76
C LEU A 57 -6.85 -8.46 -4.28
N CYS A 58 -6.39 -7.35 -4.85
CA CYS A 58 -6.33 -7.17 -6.30
C CYS A 58 -5.49 -8.26 -6.96
N SER A 59 -4.33 -8.60 -6.38
CA SER A 59 -3.50 -9.67 -6.91
C SER A 59 -4.15 -11.05 -6.78
N LEU A 60 -4.88 -11.32 -5.70
CA LEU A 60 -5.65 -12.55 -5.55
C LEU A 60 -6.74 -12.65 -6.60
N CYS A 61 -7.49 -11.57 -6.84
CA CYS A 61 -8.49 -11.53 -7.90
C CYS A 61 -7.88 -11.77 -9.28
N ILE A 62 -6.78 -11.08 -9.62
CA ILE A 62 -6.12 -11.24 -10.93
C ILE A 62 -5.54 -12.65 -11.11
N SER A 63 -5.01 -13.27 -10.05
CA SER A 63 -4.49 -14.65 -10.12
C SER A 63 -5.60 -15.71 -10.24
N GLN A 64 -6.86 -15.36 -10.00
CA GLN A 64 -8.01 -16.25 -10.15
C GLN A 64 -8.72 -16.14 -11.52
N PHE A 65 -8.39 -15.11 -12.31
CA PHE A 65 -8.83 -14.95 -13.70
C PHE A 65 -7.76 -15.44 -14.67
#